data_AF-A0A924NF13-F1
#
_entry.id   AF-A0A924NF13-F1
#
_cell.length_a   1.000
_cell.length_b   1.000
_cell.length_c   1.000
_cell.angle_alpha   90.00
_cell.angle_beta   90.00
_cell.angle_gamma   90.00
#
_symmetry.space_group_name_H-M   'P 1'
#
loop_
_entity.id
_entity.type
_entity.pdbx_description
1 polymer ?
#
loop_
_entity_poly.entity_id
_entity_poly.type
_entity_poly.pdbx_seq_one_letter_code
_entity_poly.pdbx_strand_id
1 'polypeptide(L)'
;MTIPANARAVIIGGGVSGCSVAYHLAQAGWTDVVLLERQQLTSGTTWHAAGLIGQLRGSANMTRLAKYSADLYVKLAAETGIETGMRQVGSISVALTAARHEELLRQATVARIFDVDVQEISALEAKAMYPHLEIGDVVGAVHLPLDGQCDPANIAMALAKGARMRGAQIFEHTKVVGVTKAGGRVTGVDYEVGGEPGHIAADVVINCGGMWGRELAGASGVTLPLHACEHFYLITEPIAGLGHLPVLRVPHECAYYKSDAGKMMVGAFEPKAKPWGMNGIREDFCFDTLPEDWDHFQPILEHAMNRLPLFQTAGIHTFFNGPESFTPDDRYYLGEAPELGGYWVAAGYNSVGIAGSGGAGMALAHWITEGEAPFDLWEVDIRRAQPFQRNRKYLKERVSETLGLLYADHYPYRQFATARGVRRSPLHAHLEARGAVFGEAAGWERANWFANPGQARDYQYSWGRQNWFDNQRAEHMAVRTGVGLFDMTSFGK
;
A
#
# COMPACT_ATOMS: atom_id res chain seq x y z
N MET A 1 -18.13 -22.01 -19.33
CA MET A 1 -19.05 -22.13 -18.18
C MET A 1 -20.00 -20.96 -18.23
N THR A 2 -21.27 -21.17 -17.89
CA THR A 2 -22.26 -20.07 -17.79
C THR A 2 -22.13 -19.41 -16.43
N ILE A 3 -22.18 -18.08 -16.37
CA ILE A 3 -22.20 -17.34 -15.11
C ILE A 3 -23.51 -17.69 -14.36
N PRO A 4 -23.47 -18.08 -13.08
CA PRO A 4 -24.68 -18.43 -12.34
C PRO A 4 -25.55 -17.19 -12.09
N ALA A 5 -26.87 -17.38 -12.02
CA ALA A 5 -27.82 -16.29 -11.76
C ALA A 5 -27.76 -15.76 -10.31
N ASN A 6 -27.25 -16.58 -9.38
CA ASN A 6 -27.12 -16.23 -7.96
C ASN A 6 -25.77 -16.72 -7.43
N ALA A 7 -25.17 -15.95 -6.52
CA ALA A 7 -24.00 -16.33 -5.74
C ALA A 7 -24.09 -15.68 -4.35
N ARG A 8 -23.49 -16.28 -3.33
CA ARG A 8 -23.44 -15.65 -2.00
C ARG A 8 -22.47 -14.47 -1.98
N ALA A 9 -21.33 -14.61 -2.65
CA ALA A 9 -20.34 -13.55 -2.81
C ALA A 9 -19.94 -13.36 -4.28
N VAL A 10 -19.92 -12.10 -4.70
CA VAL A 10 -19.34 -11.67 -5.97
C VAL A 10 -18.12 -10.79 -5.71
N ILE A 11 -16.96 -11.20 -6.21
CA ILE A 11 -15.69 -10.49 -6.13
C ILE A 11 -15.44 -9.81 -7.47
N ILE A 12 -15.13 -8.50 -7.44
CA ILE A 12 -14.92 -7.70 -8.63
C ILE A 12 -13.43 -7.38 -8.76
N GLY A 13 -12.77 -7.98 -9.74
CA GLY A 13 -11.34 -7.82 -10.03
C GLY A 13 -10.51 -9.07 -9.73
N GLY A 14 -9.75 -9.52 -10.72
CA GLY A 14 -8.91 -10.72 -10.74
C GLY A 14 -7.42 -10.45 -10.54
N GLY A 15 -7.08 -9.35 -9.83
CA GLY A 15 -5.73 -9.15 -9.30
C GLY A 15 -5.47 -10.02 -8.07
N VAL A 16 -4.26 -9.95 -7.52
CA VAL A 16 -3.87 -10.77 -6.35
C VAL A 16 -4.82 -10.63 -5.15
N SER A 17 -5.39 -9.44 -4.94
CA SER A 17 -6.34 -9.19 -3.85
C SER A 17 -7.65 -9.96 -4.05
N GLY A 18 -8.26 -9.88 -5.23
CA GLY A 18 -9.50 -10.62 -5.53
C GLY A 18 -9.29 -12.13 -5.52
N CYS A 19 -8.18 -12.62 -6.09
CA CYS A 19 -7.81 -14.03 -6.02
C CYS A 19 -7.61 -14.50 -4.57
N SER A 20 -7.01 -13.66 -3.72
CA SER A 20 -6.82 -13.96 -2.29
C SER A 20 -8.15 -14.03 -1.56
N VAL A 21 -9.07 -13.08 -1.76
CA VAL A 21 -10.41 -13.12 -1.15
C VAL A 21 -11.17 -14.37 -1.60
N ALA A 22 -11.13 -14.70 -2.89
CA ALA A 22 -11.79 -15.89 -3.43
C ALA A 22 -11.24 -17.17 -2.81
N TYR A 23 -9.91 -17.28 -2.70
CA TYR A 23 -9.22 -18.40 -2.07
C TYR A 23 -9.68 -18.61 -0.62
N HIS A 24 -9.70 -17.54 0.18
CA HIS A 24 -10.01 -17.65 1.61
C HIS A 24 -11.51 -17.85 1.88
N LEU A 25 -12.41 -17.24 1.11
CA LEU A 25 -13.85 -17.52 1.22
C LEU A 25 -14.14 -19.00 0.87
N ALA A 26 -13.53 -19.51 -0.20
CA ALA A 26 -13.68 -20.92 -0.57
C ALA A 26 -13.04 -21.86 0.47
N GLN A 27 -11.91 -21.47 1.06
CA GLN A 27 -11.29 -22.19 2.17
C GLN A 27 -12.17 -22.22 3.43
N ALA A 28 -12.94 -21.16 3.69
CA ALA A 28 -13.95 -21.10 4.75
C ALA A 28 -15.21 -21.93 4.44
N GLY A 29 -15.26 -22.63 3.30
CA GLY A 29 -16.34 -23.53 2.93
C GLY A 29 -17.48 -22.88 2.14
N TRP A 30 -17.35 -21.62 1.71
CA TRP A 30 -18.32 -21.01 0.80
C TRP A 30 -18.13 -21.58 -0.62
N THR A 31 -19.15 -22.27 -1.12
CA THR A 31 -19.10 -22.94 -2.44
C THR A 31 -19.70 -22.11 -3.57
N ASP A 32 -20.33 -21.00 -3.25
CA ASP A 32 -21.05 -20.08 -4.14
C ASP A 32 -20.36 -18.71 -4.20
N VAL A 33 -19.04 -18.74 -4.42
CA VAL A 33 -18.16 -17.59 -4.63
C VAL A 33 -17.89 -17.41 -6.12
N VAL A 34 -18.15 -16.22 -6.64
CA VAL A 34 -17.91 -15.87 -8.06
C VAL A 34 -16.95 -14.68 -8.15
N LEU A 35 -15.85 -14.82 -8.88
CA LEU A 35 -14.96 -13.72 -9.24
C LEU A 35 -15.22 -13.32 -10.69
N LEU A 36 -15.44 -12.02 -10.92
CA LEU A 36 -15.59 -11.42 -12.23
C LEU A 36 -14.40 -10.50 -12.52
N GLU A 37 -13.67 -10.79 -13.60
CA GLU A 37 -12.52 -10.02 -14.07
C GLU A 37 -12.83 -9.45 -15.45
N ARG A 38 -12.66 -8.13 -15.61
CA ARG A 38 -13.01 -7.40 -16.84
C ARG A 38 -12.21 -7.87 -18.06
N GLN A 39 -10.98 -8.30 -17.85
CA GLN A 39 -10.05 -8.74 -18.89
C GLN A 39 -9.49 -10.10 -18.50
N GLN A 40 -8.21 -10.18 -18.16
CA GLN A 40 -7.57 -11.40 -17.72
C GLN A 40 -7.07 -11.26 -16.28
N LEU A 41 -6.92 -12.39 -15.60
CA LEU A 41 -6.33 -12.42 -14.27
C LEU A 41 -4.98 -11.71 -14.30
N THR A 42 -4.70 -10.95 -13.24
CA THR A 42 -3.46 -10.16 -13.05
C THR A 42 -3.27 -8.95 -13.96
N SER A 43 -4.15 -8.72 -14.95
CA SER A 43 -3.98 -7.70 -16.02
C SER A 43 -3.96 -6.22 -15.58
N GLY A 44 -4.28 -5.94 -14.32
CA GLY A 44 -4.08 -4.63 -13.68
C GLY A 44 -2.63 -4.43 -13.21
N THR A 45 -2.45 -3.99 -11.96
CA THR A 45 -1.11 -3.74 -11.39
C THR A 45 -0.33 -5.02 -11.03
N THR A 46 -1.02 -6.16 -10.87
CA THR A 46 -0.41 -7.38 -10.29
C THR A 46 0.75 -7.92 -11.13
N TRP A 47 0.60 -8.02 -12.46
CA TRP A 47 1.59 -8.68 -13.32
C TRP A 47 2.97 -7.99 -13.34
N HIS A 48 2.99 -6.67 -13.15
CA HIS A 48 4.21 -5.85 -13.23
C HIS A 48 4.77 -5.45 -11.87
N ALA A 49 4.21 -5.96 -10.77
CA ALA A 49 4.72 -5.62 -9.45
C ALA A 49 6.17 -6.13 -9.28
N ALA A 50 6.98 -5.45 -8.47
CA ALA A 50 8.35 -5.89 -8.20
C ALA A 50 8.42 -7.21 -7.40
N GLY A 51 7.33 -7.65 -6.76
CA GLY A 51 7.28 -8.92 -6.03
C GLY A 51 8.16 -8.98 -4.79
N LEU A 52 8.43 -7.84 -4.15
CA LEU A 52 9.17 -7.79 -2.89
C LEU A 52 8.27 -8.20 -1.73
N ILE A 53 8.74 -9.12 -0.89
CA ILE A 53 8.03 -9.63 0.28
C ILE A 53 8.80 -9.23 1.53
N GLY A 54 8.34 -8.15 2.17
CA GLY A 54 8.76 -7.79 3.53
C GLY A 54 7.70 -8.15 4.55
N GLN A 55 8.10 -8.67 5.71
CA GLN A 55 7.18 -9.04 6.80
C GLN A 55 6.86 -7.85 7.73
N LEU A 56 7.85 -7.03 8.07
CA LEU A 56 7.67 -5.92 9.01
C LEU A 56 6.81 -4.79 8.42
N ARG A 57 5.86 -4.28 9.20
CA ARG A 57 5.07 -3.07 8.91
C ARG A 57 5.06 -2.12 10.10
N GLY A 58 4.52 -0.92 9.90
CA GLY A 58 4.46 0.14 10.92
C GLY A 58 3.66 -0.21 12.20
N SER A 59 2.89 -1.30 12.18
CA SER A 59 2.10 -1.78 13.31
C SER A 59 2.09 -3.29 13.43
N ALA A 60 1.68 -3.79 14.61
CA ALA A 60 1.64 -5.22 14.93
C ALA A 60 0.67 -5.97 14.01
N ASN A 61 -0.52 -5.39 13.79
CA ASN A 61 -1.58 -6.05 13.02
C ASN A 61 -1.28 -6.02 11.51
N MET A 62 -0.69 -4.93 10.98
CA MET A 62 -0.21 -4.95 9.60
C MET A 62 0.95 -5.93 9.40
N THR A 63 1.83 -6.07 10.40
CA THR A 63 2.92 -7.06 10.38
C THR A 63 2.36 -8.48 10.39
N ARG A 64 1.33 -8.74 11.21
CA ARG A 64 0.62 -10.03 11.23
C ARG A 64 0.05 -10.40 9.86
N LEU A 65 -0.58 -9.46 9.16
CA LEU A 65 -1.11 -9.66 7.82
C LEU A 65 0.01 -9.99 6.81
N ALA A 66 1.11 -9.24 6.84
CA ALA A 66 2.24 -9.46 5.93
C ALA A 66 2.98 -10.80 6.20
N LYS A 67 3.16 -11.17 7.48
CA LYS A 67 3.69 -12.49 7.88
C LYS A 67 2.82 -13.62 7.35
N TYR A 68 1.50 -13.52 7.53
CA TYR A 68 0.56 -14.50 7.00
C TYR A 68 0.71 -14.67 5.48
N SER A 69 0.81 -13.55 4.73
CA SER A 69 1.04 -13.61 3.28
C SER A 69 2.33 -14.38 2.95
N ALA A 70 3.45 -14.04 3.59
CA ALA A 70 4.72 -14.71 3.35
C ALA A 70 4.63 -16.23 3.61
N ASP A 71 4.02 -16.62 4.74
CA ASP A 71 3.84 -18.03 5.12
C ASP A 71 2.92 -18.78 4.16
N LEU A 72 1.85 -18.14 3.68
CA LEU A 72 0.92 -18.70 2.71
C LEU A 72 1.64 -18.96 1.37
N TYR A 73 2.43 -17.99 0.90
CA TYR A 73 3.05 -18.03 -0.42
C TYR A 73 4.11 -19.13 -0.56
N VAL A 74 4.75 -19.53 0.54
CA VAL A 74 5.63 -20.70 0.59
C VAL A 74 4.85 -22.01 0.43
N LYS A 75 3.60 -22.08 0.92
CA LYS A 75 2.79 -23.31 0.96
C LYS A 75 1.95 -23.51 -0.30
N LEU A 76 1.61 -22.45 -1.02
CA LEU A 76 0.71 -22.49 -2.18
C LEU A 76 1.17 -23.43 -3.29
N ALA A 77 2.48 -23.57 -3.51
CA ALA A 77 3.01 -24.47 -4.54
C ALA A 77 2.69 -25.93 -4.25
N ALA A 78 2.87 -26.37 -3.00
CA ALA A 78 2.53 -27.74 -2.58
C ALA A 78 1.03 -28.03 -2.67
N GLU A 79 0.20 -27.03 -2.40
CA GLU A 79 -1.25 -27.17 -2.45
C GLU A 79 -1.78 -27.18 -3.89
N THR A 80 -1.30 -26.28 -4.74
CA THR A 80 -1.91 -25.96 -6.03
C THR A 80 -1.10 -26.50 -7.21
N GLY A 81 0.16 -26.89 -7.02
CA GLY A 81 1.08 -27.26 -8.09
C GLY A 81 1.50 -26.10 -9.00
N ILE A 82 1.25 -24.84 -8.61
CA ILE A 82 1.75 -23.64 -9.29
C ILE A 82 2.88 -23.06 -8.43
N GLU A 83 4.08 -23.02 -9.00
CA GLU A 83 5.24 -22.39 -8.36
C GLU A 83 5.01 -20.89 -8.18
N THR A 84 5.13 -20.39 -6.95
CA THR A 84 4.90 -18.98 -6.62
C THR A 84 6.10 -18.07 -6.87
N GLY A 85 7.26 -18.67 -7.18
CA GLY A 85 8.53 -17.97 -7.22
C GLY A 85 9.01 -17.43 -5.87
N MET A 86 8.31 -17.76 -4.77
CA MET A 86 8.65 -17.29 -3.42
C MET A 86 10.03 -17.82 -3.01
N ARG A 87 10.94 -16.91 -2.67
CA ARG A 87 12.28 -17.19 -2.18
C ARG A 87 12.58 -16.28 -0.99
N GLN A 88 12.93 -16.88 0.15
CA GLN A 88 13.36 -16.15 1.34
C GLN A 88 14.86 -15.85 1.24
N VAL A 89 15.21 -14.90 0.39
CA VAL A 89 16.59 -14.43 0.18
C VAL A 89 17.03 -13.39 1.22
N GLY A 90 16.15 -13.04 2.15
CA GLY A 90 16.32 -11.96 3.11
C GLY A 90 16.10 -10.58 2.49
N SER A 91 16.05 -9.57 3.35
CA SER A 91 16.11 -8.17 2.95
C SER A 91 17.07 -7.37 3.82
N ILE A 92 17.79 -6.44 3.21
CA ILE A 92 18.72 -5.51 3.85
C ILE A 92 18.21 -4.10 3.62
N SER A 93 18.08 -3.32 4.70
CA SER A 93 17.85 -1.87 4.62
C SER A 93 19.07 -1.15 5.17
N VAL A 94 19.59 -0.18 4.42
CA VAL A 94 20.78 0.59 4.81
C VAL A 94 20.41 2.04 5.13
N ALA A 95 21.12 2.63 6.08
CA ALA A 95 21.00 4.02 6.47
C ALA A 95 22.23 4.80 6.01
N LEU A 96 22.00 5.96 5.40
CA LEU A 96 23.04 6.92 4.99
C LEU A 96 23.11 8.15 5.91
N THR A 97 22.16 8.28 6.84
CA THR A 97 22.10 9.38 7.80
C THR A 97 21.88 8.84 9.20
N ALA A 98 22.33 9.60 10.21
CA ALA A 98 22.11 9.25 11.62
C ALA A 98 20.62 9.09 11.94
N ALA A 99 19.76 9.94 11.37
CA ALA A 99 18.33 9.85 11.58
C ALA A 99 17.70 8.60 10.95
N ARG A 100 18.13 8.19 9.75
CA ARG A 100 17.67 6.93 9.16
C ARG A 100 18.17 5.73 9.95
N HIS A 101 19.40 5.76 10.45
CA HIS A 101 19.93 4.68 11.27
C HIS A 101 19.10 4.50 12.55
N GLU A 102 18.79 5.62 13.20
CA GLU A 102 17.95 5.67 14.40
C GLU A 102 16.50 5.20 14.13
N GLU A 103 15.99 5.36 12.91
CA GLU A 103 14.74 4.72 12.46
C GLU A 103 14.89 3.20 12.32
N LEU A 104 15.93 2.71 11.65
CA LEU A 104 16.17 1.28 11.45
C LEU A 104 16.33 0.54 12.79
N LEU A 105 17.01 1.14 13.77
CA LEU A 105 17.14 0.56 15.11
C LEU A 105 15.80 0.47 15.85
N ARG A 106 14.92 1.47 15.70
CA ARG A 106 13.54 1.39 16.20
C ARG A 106 12.75 0.30 15.49
N GLN A 107 12.86 0.21 14.17
CA GLN A 107 12.22 -0.84 13.38
C GLN A 107 12.70 -2.23 13.80
N ALA A 108 13.99 -2.41 14.09
CA ALA A 108 14.52 -3.67 14.62
C ALA A 108 13.93 -4.01 15.99
N THR A 109 13.79 -3.02 16.88
CA THR A 109 13.11 -3.21 18.18
C THR A 109 11.66 -3.65 17.96
N VAL A 110 10.93 -2.97 17.07
CA VAL A 110 9.53 -3.28 16.74
C VAL A 110 9.39 -4.66 16.10
N ALA A 111 10.30 -5.05 15.21
CA ALA A 111 10.34 -6.37 14.59
C ALA A 111 10.45 -7.48 15.63
N ARG A 112 11.35 -7.34 16.62
CA ARG A 112 11.45 -8.30 17.74
C ARG A 112 10.16 -8.39 18.55
N ILE A 113 9.48 -7.26 18.79
CA ILE A 113 8.20 -7.23 19.51
C ILE A 113 7.10 -7.97 18.72
N PHE A 114 7.17 -7.96 17.38
CA PHE A 114 6.19 -8.62 16.50
C PHE A 114 6.62 -10.01 16.02
N ASP A 115 7.63 -10.60 16.67
CA ASP A 115 8.21 -11.90 16.34
C ASP A 115 8.68 -11.98 14.87
N VAL A 116 9.32 -10.91 14.37
CA VAL A 116 9.98 -10.87 13.07
C VAL A 116 11.49 -10.92 13.29
N ASP A 117 12.15 -11.90 12.67
CA ASP A 117 13.59 -12.04 12.75
C ASP A 117 14.29 -10.82 12.13
N VAL A 118 15.20 -10.23 12.91
CA VAL A 118 15.96 -9.05 12.50
C VAL A 118 17.33 -9.04 13.17
N GLN A 119 18.32 -8.59 12.42
CA GLN A 119 19.70 -8.42 12.84
C GLN A 119 20.13 -7.00 12.50
N GLU A 120 20.59 -6.21 13.48
CA GLU A 120 21.43 -5.06 13.15
C GLU A 120 22.76 -5.58 12.62
N ILE A 121 23.20 -5.04 11.49
CA ILE A 121 24.45 -5.45 10.85
C ILE A 121 25.30 -4.21 10.52
N SER A 122 26.61 -4.39 10.56
CA SER A 122 27.57 -3.39 10.12
C SER A 122 27.56 -3.23 8.60
N ALA A 123 28.13 -2.12 8.12
CA ALA A 123 28.32 -1.88 6.69
C ALA A 123 29.18 -2.98 6.03
N LEU A 124 30.16 -3.53 6.74
CA LEU A 124 31.01 -4.62 6.25
C LEU A 124 30.24 -5.94 6.13
N GLU A 125 29.38 -6.26 7.09
CA GLU A 125 28.48 -7.43 7.01
C GLU A 125 27.47 -7.26 5.86
N ALA A 126 26.93 -6.06 5.68
CA ALA A 126 26.06 -5.76 4.53
C ALA A 126 26.81 -5.96 3.19
N LYS A 127 28.05 -5.49 3.07
CA LYS A 127 28.91 -5.75 1.88
C LYS A 127 29.22 -7.23 1.69
N ALA A 128 29.44 -7.98 2.77
CA ALA A 128 29.71 -9.41 2.68
C ALA A 128 28.49 -10.18 2.14
N MET A 129 27.27 -9.78 2.53
CA MET A 129 26.02 -10.34 2.03
C MET A 129 25.64 -9.79 0.63
N TYR A 130 26.07 -8.57 0.32
CA TYR A 130 25.79 -7.87 -0.92
C TYR A 130 27.09 -7.32 -1.55
N PRO A 131 27.89 -8.17 -2.22
CA PRO A 131 29.26 -7.81 -2.66
C PRO A 131 29.36 -6.58 -3.57
N HIS A 132 28.28 -6.26 -4.28
CA HIS A 132 28.22 -5.12 -5.20
C HIS A 132 27.91 -3.78 -4.53
N LEU A 133 27.52 -3.79 -3.25
CA LEU A 133 27.07 -2.62 -2.51
C LEU A 133 28.22 -1.68 -2.18
N GLU A 134 28.22 -0.44 -2.66
CA GLU A 134 29.14 0.56 -2.12
C GLU A 134 28.70 0.97 -0.73
N ILE A 135 29.66 1.08 0.20
CA ILE A 135 29.36 1.23 1.64
C ILE A 135 30.08 2.40 2.31
N GLY A 136 30.82 3.23 1.55
CA GLY A 136 31.70 4.28 2.12
C GLY A 136 30.98 5.32 2.99
N ASP A 137 29.69 5.53 2.75
CA ASP A 137 28.81 6.47 3.45
C ASP A 137 27.69 5.77 4.25
N VAL A 138 27.70 4.44 4.34
CA VAL A 138 26.69 3.68 5.09
C VAL A 138 26.99 3.81 6.59
N VAL A 139 26.03 4.34 7.35
CA VAL A 139 26.17 4.57 8.79
C VAL A 139 25.51 3.49 9.65
N GLY A 140 24.74 2.58 9.05
CA GLY A 140 24.10 1.44 9.72
C GLY A 140 23.21 0.65 8.77
N ALA A 141 22.86 -0.58 9.15
CA ALA A 141 21.98 -1.44 8.36
C ALA A 141 21.24 -2.45 9.25
N VAL A 142 20.13 -2.97 8.74
CA VAL A 142 19.38 -4.09 9.33
C VAL A 142 19.10 -5.15 8.28
N HIS A 143 19.12 -6.41 8.70
CA HIS A 143 18.84 -7.58 7.86
C HIS A 143 17.68 -8.39 8.44
N LEU A 144 16.70 -8.70 7.59
CA LEU A 144 15.55 -9.55 7.90
C LEU A 144 15.66 -10.83 7.06
N PRO A 145 16.09 -11.97 7.62
CA PRO A 145 16.44 -13.16 6.84
C PRO A 145 15.24 -13.88 6.21
N LEU A 146 14.04 -13.72 6.78
CA LEU A 146 12.83 -14.40 6.31
C LEU A 146 12.02 -13.59 5.29
N ASP A 147 12.45 -12.37 5.01
CA ASP A 147 11.97 -11.59 3.87
C ASP A 147 12.46 -12.19 2.54
N GLY A 148 11.97 -11.67 1.43
CA GLY A 148 12.52 -12.00 0.13
C GLY A 148 11.70 -11.48 -1.03
N GLN A 149 11.47 -12.34 -2.01
CA GLN A 149 10.80 -11.99 -3.26
C GLN A 149 9.96 -13.14 -3.80
N CYS A 150 9.02 -12.83 -4.70
CA CYS A 150 8.19 -13.80 -5.39
C CYS A 150 7.88 -13.37 -6.83
N ASP A 151 7.16 -14.23 -7.55
CA ASP A 151 6.51 -13.90 -8.82
C ASP A 151 5.05 -13.47 -8.55
N PRO A 152 4.72 -12.18 -8.72
CA PRO A 152 3.38 -11.67 -8.44
C PRO A 152 2.24 -12.33 -9.21
N ALA A 153 2.46 -12.63 -10.49
CA ALA A 153 1.44 -13.21 -11.35
C ALA A 153 1.17 -14.65 -10.91
N ASN A 154 2.22 -15.42 -10.67
CA ASN A 154 2.08 -16.80 -10.22
C ASN A 154 1.45 -16.91 -8.84
N ILE A 155 1.70 -15.97 -7.92
CA ILE A 155 0.97 -15.92 -6.63
C ILE A 155 -0.54 -15.80 -6.86
N ALA A 156 -0.95 -14.83 -7.69
CA ALA A 156 -2.37 -14.64 -7.99
C ALA A 156 -2.98 -15.85 -8.70
N MET A 157 -2.25 -16.47 -9.62
CA MET A 157 -2.68 -17.68 -10.33
C MET A 157 -2.78 -18.90 -9.39
N ALA A 158 -1.85 -19.07 -8.46
CA ALA A 158 -1.89 -20.11 -7.44
C ALA A 158 -3.11 -19.93 -6.54
N LEU A 159 -3.36 -18.72 -6.04
CA LEU A 159 -4.56 -18.39 -5.26
C LEU A 159 -5.85 -18.66 -6.05
N ALA A 160 -5.93 -18.22 -7.31
CA ALA A 160 -7.08 -18.48 -8.18
C ALA A 160 -7.32 -19.98 -8.40
N LYS A 161 -6.26 -20.77 -8.60
CA LYS A 161 -6.36 -22.23 -8.71
C LYS A 161 -6.83 -22.86 -7.40
N GLY A 162 -6.28 -22.45 -6.26
CA GLY A 162 -6.72 -22.92 -4.94
C GLY A 162 -8.19 -22.59 -4.65
N ALA A 163 -8.67 -21.43 -5.09
CA ALA A 163 -10.08 -21.07 -5.02
C ALA A 163 -10.95 -22.01 -5.88
N ARG A 164 -10.56 -22.24 -7.15
CA ARG A 164 -11.28 -23.14 -8.07
C ARG A 164 -11.33 -24.59 -7.58
N MET A 165 -10.24 -25.09 -6.99
CA MET A 165 -10.17 -26.43 -6.38
C MET A 165 -11.21 -26.63 -5.27
N ARG A 166 -11.71 -25.53 -4.67
CA ARG A 166 -12.71 -25.52 -3.60
C ARG A 166 -14.09 -25.04 -4.05
N GLY A 167 -14.31 -24.94 -5.37
CA GLY A 167 -15.63 -24.65 -5.94
C GLY A 167 -15.89 -23.18 -6.29
N ALA A 168 -14.97 -22.25 -6.00
CA ALA A 168 -15.12 -20.88 -6.49
C ALA A 168 -15.08 -20.84 -8.03
N GLN A 169 -15.94 -20.02 -8.62
CA GLN A 169 -16.00 -19.82 -10.07
C GLN A 169 -15.35 -18.49 -10.44
N ILE A 170 -14.52 -18.49 -11.48
CA ILE A 170 -13.76 -17.30 -11.89
C ILE A 170 -13.99 -17.09 -13.38
N PHE A 171 -14.55 -15.93 -13.74
CA PHE A 171 -14.89 -15.55 -15.10
C PHE A 171 -14.06 -14.33 -15.51
N GLU A 172 -13.15 -14.55 -16.46
CA GLU A 172 -12.43 -13.51 -17.18
C GLU A 172 -13.31 -12.93 -18.31
N HIS A 173 -12.91 -11.80 -18.86
CA HIS A 173 -13.65 -11.05 -19.88
C HIS A 173 -15.11 -10.74 -19.49
N THR A 174 -15.33 -10.53 -18.19
CA THR A 174 -16.64 -10.24 -17.59
C THR A 174 -16.54 -8.96 -16.78
N LYS A 175 -16.94 -7.85 -17.39
CA LYS A 175 -16.84 -6.53 -16.76
C LYS A 175 -18.08 -6.25 -15.92
N VAL A 176 -17.90 -5.98 -14.63
CA VAL A 176 -18.97 -5.41 -13.81
C VAL A 176 -19.17 -3.94 -14.18
N VAL A 177 -20.40 -3.58 -14.51
CA VAL A 177 -20.80 -2.21 -14.91
C VAL A 177 -21.59 -1.49 -13.83
N GLY A 178 -22.21 -2.25 -12.91
CA GLY A 178 -23.03 -1.69 -11.84
C GLY A 178 -23.21 -2.64 -10.67
N VAL A 179 -23.48 -2.05 -9.50
CA VAL A 179 -23.83 -2.80 -8.29
C VAL A 179 -25.29 -2.47 -8.00
N THR A 180 -26.12 -3.52 -7.98
CA THR A 180 -27.54 -3.41 -7.69
C THR A 180 -27.76 -3.36 -6.18
N LYS A 181 -28.77 -2.59 -5.76
CA LYS A 181 -29.05 -2.35 -4.34
C LYS A 181 -30.51 -2.08 -4.06
N ALA A 182 -30.98 -2.52 -2.91
CA ALA A 182 -32.31 -2.24 -2.37
C ALA A 182 -32.24 -2.06 -0.85
N GLY A 183 -33.02 -1.11 -0.31
CA GLY A 183 -33.09 -0.90 1.15
C GLY A 183 -31.74 -0.59 1.82
N GLY A 184 -30.80 0.06 1.12
CA GLY A 184 -29.47 0.37 1.66
C GLY A 184 -28.50 -0.81 1.72
N ARG A 185 -28.81 -1.92 1.04
CA ARG A 185 -27.95 -3.11 0.92
C ARG A 185 -27.74 -3.51 -0.53
N VAL A 186 -26.64 -4.18 -0.82
CA VAL A 186 -26.39 -4.81 -2.13
C VAL A 186 -27.41 -5.92 -2.40
N THR A 187 -27.74 -6.14 -3.66
CA THR A 187 -28.58 -7.24 -4.12
C THR A 187 -27.94 -8.06 -5.24
N GLY A 188 -26.77 -7.66 -5.73
CA GLY A 188 -26.09 -8.29 -6.85
C GLY A 188 -25.31 -7.29 -7.70
N VAL A 189 -24.84 -7.72 -8.86
CA VAL A 189 -24.13 -6.88 -9.83
C VAL A 189 -24.64 -7.08 -11.24
N ASP A 190 -24.63 -6.00 -12.02
CA ASP A 190 -24.81 -6.02 -13.46
C ASP A 190 -23.44 -6.11 -14.13
N TYR A 191 -23.31 -7.00 -15.11
CA TYR A 191 -22.06 -7.23 -15.83
C TYR A 191 -22.29 -7.25 -17.34
N GLU A 192 -21.21 -7.17 -18.10
CA GLU A 192 -21.20 -7.28 -19.55
C GLU A 192 -20.17 -8.32 -20.00
N VAL A 193 -20.56 -9.16 -20.95
CA VAL A 193 -19.68 -10.14 -21.63
C VAL A 193 -19.84 -9.97 -23.13
N GLY A 194 -18.78 -9.53 -23.82
CA GLY A 194 -18.81 -9.36 -25.27
C GLY A 194 -19.87 -8.39 -25.78
N GLY A 195 -20.22 -7.35 -25.01
CA GLY A 195 -21.28 -6.40 -25.35
C GLY A 195 -22.67 -6.78 -24.82
N GLU A 196 -22.87 -8.01 -24.34
CA GLU A 196 -24.17 -8.48 -23.87
C GLU A 196 -24.33 -8.28 -22.36
N PRO A 197 -25.44 -7.67 -21.90
CA PRO A 197 -25.69 -7.45 -20.48
C PRO A 197 -26.09 -8.76 -19.77
N GLY A 198 -25.66 -8.87 -18.52
CA GLY A 198 -26.05 -9.95 -17.62
C GLY A 198 -26.16 -9.46 -16.18
N HIS A 199 -26.73 -10.31 -15.33
CA HIS A 199 -26.98 -10.00 -13.93
C HIS A 199 -26.71 -11.23 -13.08
N ILE A 200 -26.10 -11.02 -11.90
CA ILE A 200 -25.95 -12.02 -10.86
C ILE A 200 -26.39 -11.44 -9.52
N ALA A 201 -27.36 -12.08 -8.89
CA ALA A 201 -27.82 -11.69 -7.55
C ALA A 201 -26.82 -12.15 -6.49
N ALA A 202 -26.55 -11.29 -5.50
CA ALA A 202 -25.64 -11.59 -4.39
C ALA A 202 -25.86 -10.72 -3.16
N ASP A 203 -25.68 -11.31 -1.98
CA ASP A 203 -25.77 -10.62 -0.68
C ASP A 203 -24.46 -9.93 -0.27
N VAL A 204 -23.35 -10.35 -0.88
CA VAL A 204 -22.00 -9.82 -0.62
C VAL A 204 -21.33 -9.47 -1.94
N VAL A 205 -20.90 -8.22 -2.07
CA VAL A 205 -20.13 -7.73 -3.21
C VAL A 205 -18.80 -7.18 -2.71
N ILE A 206 -17.69 -7.70 -3.19
CA ILE A 206 -16.33 -7.30 -2.77
C ILE A 206 -15.64 -6.56 -3.91
N ASN A 207 -15.34 -5.28 -3.70
CA ASN A 207 -14.58 -4.45 -4.63
C ASN A 207 -13.07 -4.67 -4.44
N CYS A 208 -12.50 -5.46 -5.35
CA CYS A 208 -11.06 -5.67 -5.53
C CYS A 208 -10.55 -5.05 -6.84
N GLY A 209 -11.25 -4.03 -7.35
CA GLY A 209 -11.06 -3.48 -8.70
C GLY A 209 -9.80 -2.63 -8.89
N GLY A 210 -8.81 -2.71 -8.00
CA GLY A 210 -7.56 -1.95 -8.08
C GLY A 210 -7.78 -0.47 -8.36
N MET A 211 -7.12 0.06 -9.40
CA MET A 211 -7.26 1.45 -9.83
C MET A 211 -8.67 1.83 -10.33
N TRP A 212 -9.47 0.87 -10.79
CA TRP A 212 -10.88 1.08 -11.17
C TRP A 212 -11.83 1.08 -9.97
N GLY A 213 -11.37 0.61 -8.80
CA GLY A 213 -12.20 0.44 -7.60
C GLY A 213 -12.89 1.74 -7.18
N ARG A 214 -12.23 2.90 -7.32
CA ARG A 214 -12.81 4.22 -6.98
C ARG A 214 -14.08 4.52 -7.78
N GLU A 215 -14.06 4.30 -9.09
CA GLU A 215 -15.17 4.68 -9.97
C GLU A 215 -16.38 3.78 -9.73
N LEU A 216 -16.13 2.47 -9.55
CA LEU A 216 -17.12 1.49 -9.16
C LEU A 216 -17.76 1.81 -7.80
N ALA A 217 -16.95 2.14 -6.78
CA ALA A 217 -17.45 2.55 -5.47
C ALA A 217 -18.25 3.85 -5.55
N GLY A 218 -17.76 4.83 -6.32
CA GLY A 218 -18.41 6.11 -6.53
C GLY A 218 -19.81 5.97 -7.15
N ALA A 219 -19.96 5.13 -8.18
CA ALA A 219 -21.24 4.78 -8.80
C ALA A 219 -22.19 4.06 -7.82
N SER A 220 -21.64 3.32 -6.86
CA SER A 220 -22.39 2.64 -5.81
C SER A 220 -22.78 3.54 -4.65
N GLY A 221 -22.25 4.78 -4.59
CA GLY A 221 -22.46 5.73 -3.49
C GLY A 221 -21.45 5.61 -2.35
N VAL A 222 -20.45 4.73 -2.47
CA VAL A 222 -19.43 4.42 -1.46
C VAL A 222 -18.22 5.34 -1.59
N THR A 223 -17.64 5.74 -0.46
CA THR A 223 -16.39 6.51 -0.40
C THR A 223 -15.17 5.59 -0.46
N LEU A 224 -14.51 5.52 -1.62
CA LEU A 224 -13.22 4.82 -1.78
C LEU A 224 -12.14 5.77 -2.33
N PRO A 225 -11.42 6.49 -1.47
CA PRO A 225 -10.44 7.49 -1.88
C PRO A 225 -9.10 6.83 -2.27
N LEU A 226 -8.97 6.45 -3.54
CA LEU A 226 -7.70 5.99 -4.12
C LEU A 226 -7.46 6.64 -5.48
N HIS A 227 -6.20 6.70 -5.91
CA HIS A 227 -5.84 7.22 -7.21
C HIS A 227 -4.58 6.56 -7.76
N ALA A 228 -4.49 6.41 -9.08
CA ALA A 228 -3.30 5.84 -9.70
C ALA A 228 -2.16 6.88 -9.74
N CYS A 229 -0.94 6.42 -9.47
CA CYS A 229 0.29 7.16 -9.74
C CYS A 229 1.19 6.33 -10.65
N GLU A 230 1.99 7.01 -11.46
CA GLU A 230 3.11 6.40 -12.18
C GLU A 230 4.12 5.82 -11.17
N HIS A 231 4.64 4.63 -11.45
CA HIS A 231 5.64 3.92 -10.66
C HIS A 231 6.66 3.27 -11.56
N PHE A 232 7.94 3.39 -11.20
CA PHE A 232 9.05 3.13 -12.10
C PHE A 232 9.97 2.02 -11.60
N TYR A 233 10.43 1.20 -12.53
CA TYR A 233 11.60 0.35 -12.31
C TYR A 233 12.36 0.11 -13.61
N LEU A 234 13.64 -0.23 -13.45
CA LEU A 234 14.54 -0.61 -14.52
C LEU A 234 15.04 -2.03 -14.24
N ILE A 235 15.08 -2.86 -15.27
CA ILE A 235 15.67 -4.20 -15.26
C ILE A 235 16.86 -4.22 -16.21
N THR A 236 17.99 -4.71 -15.72
CA THR A 236 19.21 -4.87 -16.52
C THR A 236 19.11 -6.08 -17.46
N GLU A 237 20.00 -6.12 -18.45
CA GLU A 237 20.41 -7.37 -19.08
C GLU A 237 21.05 -8.32 -18.04
N PRO A 238 21.17 -9.63 -18.32
CA PRO A 238 21.82 -10.56 -17.41
C PRO A 238 23.26 -10.17 -17.09
N ILE A 239 23.62 -10.15 -15.81
CA ILE A 239 24.94 -9.81 -15.29
C ILE A 239 25.65 -11.10 -14.88
N ALA A 240 26.80 -11.36 -15.49
CA ALA A 240 27.60 -12.55 -15.21
C ALA A 240 28.03 -12.60 -13.75
N GLY A 241 27.77 -13.71 -13.07
CA GLY A 241 28.21 -13.96 -11.70
C GLY A 241 27.42 -13.24 -10.59
N LEU A 242 26.27 -12.61 -10.89
CA LEU A 242 25.46 -11.86 -9.93
C LEU A 242 24.97 -12.69 -8.72
N GLY A 243 24.74 -13.98 -8.92
CA GLY A 243 24.21 -14.88 -7.87
C GLY A 243 22.80 -14.51 -7.42
N HIS A 244 22.44 -14.96 -6.21
CA HIS A 244 21.20 -14.56 -5.53
C HIS A 244 21.55 -13.57 -4.42
N LEU A 245 20.95 -12.39 -4.47
CA LEU A 245 21.18 -11.32 -3.51
C LEU A 245 19.92 -11.12 -2.66
N PRO A 246 20.05 -10.75 -1.38
CA PRO A 246 18.94 -10.24 -0.60
C PRO A 246 18.29 -9.04 -1.29
N VAL A 247 17.01 -8.79 -0.99
CA VAL A 247 16.36 -7.54 -1.41
C VAL A 247 17.08 -6.38 -0.70
N LEU A 248 17.51 -5.36 -1.44
CA LEU A 248 18.16 -4.19 -0.85
C LEU A 248 17.22 -2.98 -0.90
N ARG A 249 17.17 -2.22 0.19
CA ARG A 249 16.46 -0.94 0.27
C ARG A 249 17.42 0.16 0.73
N VAL A 250 17.42 1.28 0.02
CA VAL A 250 18.20 2.47 0.34
C VAL A 250 17.24 3.66 0.38
N PRO A 251 16.45 3.83 1.45
CA PRO A 251 15.35 4.80 1.48
C PRO A 251 15.81 6.25 1.23
N HIS A 252 17.01 6.61 1.72
CA HIS A 252 17.57 7.95 1.50
C HIS A 252 17.83 8.27 0.02
N GLU A 253 18.10 7.25 -0.80
CA GLU A 253 18.26 7.36 -2.26
C GLU A 253 16.93 7.10 -2.99
N CYS A 254 15.84 6.91 -2.25
CA CYS A 254 14.51 6.58 -2.78
C CYS A 254 14.47 5.26 -3.58
N ALA A 255 15.42 4.35 -3.38
CA ALA A 255 15.62 3.18 -4.25
C ALA A 255 15.49 1.82 -3.54
N TYR A 256 15.05 0.82 -4.29
CA TYR A 256 15.09 -0.59 -3.90
C TYR A 256 15.60 -1.47 -5.03
N TYR A 257 16.14 -2.63 -4.65
CA TYR A 257 16.79 -3.53 -5.57
C TYR A 257 16.43 -4.99 -5.30
N LYS A 258 16.33 -5.76 -6.37
CA LYS A 258 16.30 -7.23 -6.29
C LYS A 258 17.07 -7.85 -7.43
N SER A 259 17.64 -9.02 -7.18
CA SER A 259 18.20 -9.87 -8.24
C SER A 259 17.16 -10.89 -8.68
N ASP A 260 16.95 -11.05 -9.98
CA ASP A 260 16.10 -12.13 -10.50
C ASP A 260 16.63 -12.68 -11.82
N ALA A 261 16.72 -14.01 -11.92
CA ALA A 261 17.25 -14.71 -13.09
C ALA A 261 18.57 -14.12 -13.67
N GLY A 262 19.49 -13.72 -12.79
CA GLY A 262 20.78 -13.12 -13.18
C GLY A 262 20.70 -11.66 -13.63
N LYS A 263 19.53 -11.02 -13.55
CA LYS A 263 19.33 -9.58 -13.82
C LYS A 263 19.22 -8.82 -12.50
N MET A 264 19.54 -7.54 -12.52
CA MET A 264 19.22 -6.61 -11.43
C MET A 264 18.01 -5.77 -11.79
N MET A 265 17.13 -5.56 -10.81
CA MET A 265 16.07 -4.57 -10.86
C MET A 265 16.41 -3.44 -9.90
N VAL A 266 16.18 -2.19 -10.33
CA VAL A 266 16.11 -1.01 -9.48
C VAL A 266 14.75 -0.37 -9.65
N GLY A 267 14.00 -0.19 -8.57
CA GLY A 267 12.77 0.58 -8.57
C GLY A 267 12.84 1.72 -7.56
N ALA A 268 11.93 2.68 -7.70
CA ALA A 268 11.99 3.94 -6.97
C ALA A 268 10.65 4.29 -6.31
N PHE A 269 10.71 5.04 -5.20
CA PHE A 269 9.58 5.79 -4.68
C PHE A 269 9.93 7.27 -4.69
N GLU A 270 9.59 7.96 -5.78
CA GLU A 270 9.97 9.34 -6.01
C GLU A 270 9.34 10.26 -4.95
N PRO A 271 10.11 11.23 -4.39
CA PRO A 271 9.59 12.16 -3.38
C PRO A 271 8.33 12.91 -3.81
N LYS A 272 8.14 13.10 -5.11
CA LYS A 272 6.95 13.71 -5.70
C LYS A 272 6.42 12.82 -6.82
N ALA A 273 5.39 12.04 -6.50
CA ALA A 273 4.76 11.16 -7.47
C ALA A 273 3.96 11.91 -8.54
N LYS A 274 3.71 11.21 -9.64
CA LYS A 274 2.92 11.68 -10.78
C LYS A 274 1.55 10.98 -10.80
N PRO A 275 0.48 11.63 -10.31
CA PRO A 275 -0.89 11.16 -10.47
C PRO A 275 -1.27 10.94 -11.92
N TRP A 276 -1.86 9.78 -12.22
CA TRP A 276 -2.24 9.35 -13.55
C TRP A 276 -3.71 8.93 -13.63
N GLY A 277 -4.29 8.95 -14.84
CA GLY A 277 -5.66 8.47 -15.06
C GLY A 277 -6.74 9.42 -14.51
N MET A 278 -6.39 10.69 -14.25
CA MET A 278 -7.35 11.69 -13.80
C MET A 278 -8.50 11.86 -14.77
N ASN A 279 -8.28 11.71 -16.09
CA ASN A 279 -9.34 11.85 -17.11
C ASN A 279 -10.03 10.51 -17.44
N GLY A 280 -9.87 9.50 -16.58
CA GLY A 280 -10.30 8.14 -16.82
C GLY A 280 -9.14 7.25 -17.28
N ILE A 281 -9.36 5.94 -17.17
CA ILE A 281 -8.46 4.88 -17.63
C ILE A 281 -9.08 4.30 -18.90
N ARG A 282 -8.26 4.01 -19.92
CA ARG A 282 -8.76 3.45 -21.18
C ARG A 282 -9.45 2.09 -20.93
N GLU A 283 -10.54 1.86 -21.64
CA GLU A 283 -11.35 0.63 -21.48
C GLU A 283 -10.59 -0.63 -21.89
N ASP A 284 -9.63 -0.53 -22.80
CA ASP A 284 -8.80 -1.62 -23.31
C ASP A 284 -7.51 -1.86 -22.50
N PHE A 285 -7.25 -1.09 -21.44
CA PHE A 285 -6.03 -1.21 -20.62
C PHE A 285 -5.91 -2.61 -19.98
N CYS A 286 -4.96 -3.41 -20.44
CA CYS A 286 -4.75 -4.81 -20.05
C CYS A 286 -3.30 -5.20 -20.32
N PHE A 287 -2.54 -5.59 -19.27
CA PHE A 287 -1.09 -5.86 -19.40
C PHE A 287 -0.31 -4.72 -20.06
N ASP A 288 -0.70 -3.50 -19.77
CA ASP A 288 -0.26 -2.30 -20.48
C ASP A 288 0.67 -1.45 -19.61
N THR A 289 1.41 -0.56 -20.26
CA THR A 289 2.42 0.31 -19.63
C THR A 289 2.15 1.77 -19.97
N LEU A 290 2.79 2.66 -19.22
CA LEU A 290 2.78 4.09 -19.49
C LEU A 290 4.07 4.47 -20.24
N PRO A 291 4.08 5.62 -20.94
CA PRO A 291 5.29 6.12 -21.56
C PRO A 291 6.42 6.26 -20.54
N GLU A 292 7.63 5.88 -20.95
CA GLU A 292 8.85 6.10 -20.18
C GLU A 292 9.04 7.59 -19.83
N ASP A 293 9.57 7.87 -18.64
CA ASP A 293 9.93 9.22 -18.20
C ASP A 293 11.32 9.21 -17.57
N TRP A 294 12.33 9.38 -18.43
CA TRP A 294 13.72 9.36 -18.03
C TRP A 294 14.09 10.55 -17.14
N ASP A 295 13.55 11.75 -17.41
CA ASP A 295 13.84 12.95 -16.61
C ASP A 295 13.38 12.78 -15.16
N HIS A 296 12.26 12.07 -14.95
CA HIS A 296 11.75 11.78 -13.62
C HIS A 296 12.59 10.74 -12.87
N PHE A 297 13.04 9.69 -13.58
CA PHE A 297 13.74 8.56 -12.97
C PHE A 297 15.26 8.75 -12.85
N GLN A 298 15.87 9.53 -13.75
CA GLN A 298 17.32 9.69 -13.89
C GLN A 298 18.03 10.08 -12.57
N PRO A 299 17.54 11.03 -11.76
CA PRO A 299 18.23 11.39 -10.51
C PRO A 299 18.39 10.20 -9.56
N ILE A 300 17.39 9.32 -9.49
CA ILE A 300 17.45 8.12 -8.65
C ILE A 300 18.35 7.06 -9.28
N LEU A 301 18.32 6.92 -10.61
CA LEU A 301 19.23 6.04 -11.32
C LEU A 301 20.70 6.45 -11.14
N GLU A 302 21.00 7.76 -11.11
CA GLU A 302 22.34 8.27 -10.81
C GLU A 302 22.80 7.90 -9.41
N HIS A 303 21.94 8.03 -8.39
CA HIS A 303 22.22 7.52 -7.05
C HIS A 303 22.43 6.00 -7.04
N ALA A 304 21.58 5.25 -7.74
CA ALA A 304 21.70 3.80 -7.86
C ALA A 304 23.01 3.35 -8.53
N MET A 305 23.48 4.06 -9.55
CA MET A 305 24.78 3.79 -10.20
C MET A 305 25.97 4.05 -9.29
N ASN A 306 25.85 4.98 -8.33
CA ASN A 306 26.89 5.20 -7.31
C ASN A 306 26.83 4.11 -6.23
N ARG A 307 25.62 3.72 -5.81
CA ARG A 307 25.40 2.69 -4.79
C ARG A 307 25.75 1.28 -5.25
N LEU A 308 25.47 0.97 -6.51
CA LEU A 308 25.71 -0.31 -7.15
C LEU A 308 26.37 -0.06 -8.53
N PRO A 309 27.72 0.05 -8.58
CA PRO A 309 28.46 0.37 -9.80
C PRO A 309 28.21 -0.56 -10.99
N LEU A 310 27.67 -1.76 -10.77
CA LEU A 310 27.22 -2.66 -11.84
C LEU A 310 26.25 -1.99 -12.83
N PHE A 311 25.44 -1.02 -12.37
CA PHE A 311 24.49 -0.32 -13.24
C PHE A 311 25.17 0.62 -14.24
N GLN A 312 26.43 0.99 -14.02
CA GLN A 312 27.18 1.85 -14.95
C GLN A 312 27.56 1.13 -16.24
N THR A 313 27.66 -0.20 -16.19
CA THR A 313 28.11 -1.02 -17.33
C THR A 313 27.07 -2.02 -17.81
N ALA A 314 26.06 -2.35 -16.99
CA ALA A 314 25.02 -3.27 -17.37
C ALA A 314 24.09 -2.64 -18.43
N GLY A 315 23.77 -3.41 -19.48
CA GLY A 315 22.75 -3.02 -20.44
C GLY A 315 21.37 -2.93 -19.78
N ILE A 316 20.47 -2.15 -20.37
CA ILE A 316 19.08 -1.99 -19.89
C ILE A 316 18.19 -2.90 -20.74
N HIS A 317 17.57 -3.89 -20.11
CA HIS A 317 16.62 -4.77 -20.77
C HIS A 317 15.22 -4.15 -20.81
N THR A 318 14.81 -3.48 -19.73
CA THR A 318 13.49 -2.88 -19.62
C THR A 318 13.56 -1.64 -18.75
N PHE A 319 13.01 -0.53 -19.23
CA PHE A 319 12.56 0.57 -18.38
C PHE A 319 11.04 0.53 -18.35
N PHE A 320 10.48 0.46 -17.16
CA PHE A 320 9.06 0.26 -16.96
C PHE A 320 8.47 1.46 -16.20
N ASN A 321 7.37 1.98 -16.73
CA ASN A 321 6.47 2.90 -16.05
C ASN A 321 5.07 2.28 -16.05
N GLY A 322 4.50 2.02 -14.86
CA GLY A 322 3.15 1.47 -14.75
C GLY A 322 2.33 2.17 -13.68
N PRO A 323 0.99 2.10 -13.78
CA PRO A 323 0.11 2.74 -12.80
C PRO A 323 -0.10 1.84 -11.58
N GLU A 324 0.05 2.43 -10.39
CA GLU A 324 -0.29 1.78 -9.12
C GLU A 324 -1.25 2.64 -8.30
N SER A 325 -2.17 2.00 -7.57
CA SER A 325 -3.17 2.72 -6.77
C SER A 325 -2.63 3.12 -5.40
N PHE A 326 -2.65 4.42 -5.11
CA PHE A 326 -2.30 5.02 -3.83
C PHE A 326 -3.50 5.63 -3.13
N THR A 327 -3.43 5.64 -1.81
CA THR A 327 -4.42 6.18 -0.88
C THR A 327 -3.88 7.45 -0.20
N PRO A 328 -4.77 8.34 0.28
CA PRO A 328 -4.37 9.60 0.92
C PRO A 328 -3.50 9.47 2.19
N ASP A 329 -3.47 8.28 2.80
CA ASP A 329 -2.75 8.01 4.05
C ASP A 329 -1.75 6.85 3.93
N ASP A 330 -1.51 6.37 2.71
CA ASP A 330 -0.57 5.30 2.40
C ASP A 330 -0.89 3.95 3.09
N ARG A 331 -2.18 3.71 3.40
CA ARG A 331 -2.67 2.42 3.93
C ARG A 331 -3.81 1.89 3.07
N TYR A 332 -3.85 0.59 2.85
CA TYR A 332 -4.94 0.02 2.04
C TYR A 332 -6.29 0.06 2.76
N TYR A 333 -7.36 -0.14 2.00
CA TYR A 333 -8.72 -0.20 2.50
C TYR A 333 -9.23 -1.63 2.55
N LEU A 334 -9.80 -2.00 3.70
CA LEU A 334 -10.33 -3.31 4.03
C LEU A 334 -11.65 -3.16 4.80
N GLY A 335 -12.64 -4.00 4.53
CA GLY A 335 -13.87 -4.11 5.33
C GLY A 335 -15.14 -3.65 4.61
N GLU A 336 -16.26 -3.67 5.33
CA GLU A 336 -17.58 -3.28 4.84
C GLU A 336 -17.73 -1.76 4.80
N ALA A 337 -18.19 -1.23 3.67
CA ALA A 337 -18.41 0.19 3.49
C ALA A 337 -19.58 0.68 4.36
N PRO A 338 -19.42 1.80 5.11
CA PRO A 338 -20.48 2.31 5.98
C PRO A 338 -21.71 2.80 5.22
N GLU A 339 -21.58 3.15 3.93
CA GLU A 339 -22.68 3.70 3.13
C GLU A 339 -23.59 2.64 2.49
N LEU A 340 -23.15 1.38 2.40
CA LEU A 340 -23.89 0.33 1.67
C LEU A 340 -23.63 -1.06 2.27
N GLY A 341 -24.63 -1.63 2.93
CA GLY A 341 -24.51 -2.95 3.55
C GLY A 341 -24.27 -4.07 2.52
N GLY A 342 -23.37 -4.99 2.83
CA GLY A 342 -22.90 -6.05 1.94
C GLY A 342 -21.91 -5.59 0.87
N TYR A 343 -21.52 -4.31 0.83
CA TYR A 343 -20.44 -3.82 -0.04
C TYR A 343 -19.12 -3.80 0.71
N TRP A 344 -18.19 -4.66 0.32
CA TRP A 344 -16.88 -4.81 0.96
C TRP A 344 -15.78 -4.30 0.05
N VAL A 345 -14.66 -3.89 0.63
CA VAL A 345 -13.50 -3.34 -0.09
C VAL A 345 -12.24 -4.10 0.28
N ALA A 346 -11.41 -4.38 -0.72
CA ALA A 346 -10.01 -4.75 -0.59
C ALA A 346 -9.22 -4.07 -1.71
N ALA A 347 -8.79 -2.82 -1.49
CA ALA A 347 -8.21 -1.99 -2.55
C ALA A 347 -7.23 -0.93 -2.02
N GLY A 348 -6.50 -0.27 -2.92
CA GLY A 348 -5.60 0.84 -2.58
C GLY A 348 -4.30 0.38 -1.92
N TYR A 349 -3.64 -0.63 -2.49
CA TYR A 349 -2.52 -1.32 -1.84
C TYR A 349 -1.17 -0.58 -1.80
N ASN A 350 -1.06 0.65 -2.31
CA ASN A 350 0.13 1.51 -2.18
C ASN A 350 1.46 0.77 -2.44
N SER A 351 1.56 0.07 -3.57
CA SER A 351 2.76 -0.71 -3.95
C SER A 351 3.17 -1.86 -3.02
N VAL A 352 2.37 -2.19 -2.00
CA VAL A 352 2.60 -3.33 -1.10
C VAL A 352 1.56 -4.45 -1.30
N GLY A 353 0.85 -4.43 -2.42
CA GLY A 353 -0.27 -5.34 -2.71
C GLY A 353 0.12 -6.81 -2.68
N ILE A 354 1.26 -7.18 -3.27
CA ILE A 354 1.72 -8.57 -3.27
C ILE A 354 2.00 -9.03 -1.85
N ALA A 355 2.77 -8.26 -1.07
CA ALA A 355 3.12 -8.63 0.30
C ALA A 355 1.92 -8.59 1.28
N GLY A 356 0.89 -7.80 1.00
CA GLY A 356 -0.28 -7.64 1.88
C GLY A 356 -1.48 -8.55 1.56
N SER A 357 -1.63 -9.01 0.31
CA SER A 357 -2.91 -9.58 -0.15
C SER A 357 -3.28 -10.91 0.47
N GLY A 358 -2.31 -11.78 0.78
CA GLY A 358 -2.59 -13.06 1.46
C GLY A 358 -3.31 -12.83 2.80
N GLY A 359 -2.67 -12.06 3.70
CA GLY A 359 -3.25 -11.72 5.00
C GLY A 359 -4.52 -10.88 4.89
N ALA A 360 -4.56 -9.89 3.99
CA ALA A 360 -5.76 -9.05 3.82
C ALA A 360 -6.96 -9.86 3.32
N GLY A 361 -6.76 -10.78 2.37
CA GLY A 361 -7.81 -11.68 1.89
C GLY A 361 -8.30 -12.63 2.97
N MET A 362 -7.40 -13.19 3.78
CA MET A 362 -7.75 -14.01 4.94
C MET A 362 -8.61 -13.21 5.94
N ALA A 363 -8.15 -12.03 6.33
CA ALA A 363 -8.83 -11.22 7.33
C ALA A 363 -10.21 -10.75 6.87
N LEU A 364 -10.34 -10.36 5.59
CA LEU A 364 -11.62 -9.97 5.01
C LEU A 364 -12.58 -11.16 4.89
N ALA A 365 -12.09 -12.32 4.46
CA ALA A 365 -12.92 -13.52 4.37
C ALA A 365 -13.45 -13.91 5.75
N HIS A 366 -12.60 -13.94 6.78
CA HIS A 366 -13.02 -14.19 8.16
C HIS A 366 -14.08 -13.17 8.63
N TRP A 367 -13.87 -11.89 8.33
CA TRP A 367 -14.83 -10.85 8.71
C TRP A 367 -16.18 -11.03 8.02
N ILE A 368 -16.19 -11.42 6.75
CA ILE A 368 -17.41 -11.72 6.00
C ILE A 368 -18.11 -12.98 6.54
N THR A 369 -17.37 -14.03 6.93
CA THR A 369 -17.97 -15.30 7.35
C THR A 369 -18.43 -15.30 8.80
N GLU A 370 -17.66 -14.71 9.71
CA GLU A 370 -17.92 -14.72 11.16
C GLU A 370 -18.68 -13.46 11.63
N GLY A 371 -18.76 -12.41 10.81
CA GLY A 371 -19.43 -11.16 11.13
C GLY A 371 -18.58 -10.17 11.95
N GLU A 372 -17.37 -10.56 12.35
CA GLU A 372 -16.40 -9.69 13.02
C GLU A 372 -14.97 -9.89 12.50
N ALA A 373 -14.14 -8.85 12.58
CA ALA A 373 -12.74 -8.95 12.17
C ALA A 373 -11.95 -9.89 13.11
N PRO A 374 -10.98 -10.68 12.60
CA PRO A 374 -10.24 -11.64 13.42
C PRO A 374 -9.35 -10.99 14.50
N PHE A 375 -9.08 -9.69 14.35
CA PHE A 375 -8.35 -8.84 15.28
C PHE A 375 -8.60 -7.37 14.89
N ASP A 376 -8.02 -6.42 15.63
CA ASP A 376 -8.17 -5.00 15.32
C ASP A 376 -7.54 -4.65 13.95
N LEU A 377 -8.37 -4.14 13.04
CA LEU A 377 -8.01 -3.75 11.68
C LEU A 377 -8.21 -2.26 11.42
N TRP A 378 -8.41 -1.44 12.46
CA TRP A 378 -8.76 -0.01 12.32
C TRP A 378 -7.82 0.77 11.38
N GLU A 379 -6.53 0.45 11.39
CA GLU A 379 -5.52 1.11 10.54
C GLU A 379 -5.77 0.95 9.03
N VAL A 380 -6.43 -0.14 8.63
CA VAL A 380 -6.75 -0.48 7.23
C VAL A 380 -8.25 -0.50 6.98
N ASP A 381 -9.07 -0.27 7.99
CA ASP A 381 -10.52 -0.24 7.89
C ASP A 381 -11.01 0.88 6.94
N ILE A 382 -11.97 0.55 6.06
CA ILE A 382 -12.58 1.51 5.13
C ILE A 382 -13.33 2.64 5.84
N ARG A 383 -13.82 2.42 7.06
CA ARG A 383 -14.56 3.43 7.86
C ARG A 383 -13.71 4.63 8.25
N ARG A 384 -12.37 4.55 8.14
CA ARG A 384 -11.49 5.70 8.35
C ARG A 384 -11.55 6.70 7.19
N ALA A 385 -11.98 6.27 6.00
CA ALA A 385 -12.11 7.12 4.83
C ALA A 385 -13.16 8.21 5.09
N GLN A 386 -12.80 9.45 4.80
CA GLN A 386 -13.68 10.60 5.02
C GLN A 386 -14.38 10.98 3.72
N PRO A 387 -15.68 11.34 3.74
CA PRO A 387 -16.43 11.68 2.52
C PRO A 387 -15.78 12.74 1.63
N PHE A 388 -15.13 13.75 2.22
CA PHE A 388 -14.45 14.81 1.46
C PHE A 388 -13.26 14.28 0.63
N GLN A 389 -12.68 13.15 1.01
CA GLN A 389 -11.55 12.54 0.31
C GLN A 389 -11.96 11.98 -1.05
N ARG A 390 -13.26 11.90 -1.38
CA ARG A 390 -13.71 11.61 -2.76
C ARG A 390 -13.39 12.75 -3.73
N ASN A 391 -13.08 13.94 -3.22
CA ASN A 391 -12.77 15.09 -4.05
C ASN A 391 -11.51 14.81 -4.88
N ARG A 392 -11.66 14.88 -6.20
CA ARG A 392 -10.59 14.56 -7.16
C ARG A 392 -9.37 15.46 -7.01
N LYS A 393 -9.55 16.74 -6.65
CA LYS A 393 -8.44 17.67 -6.42
C LYS A 393 -7.69 17.29 -5.14
N TYR A 394 -8.41 17.04 -4.04
CA TYR A 394 -7.82 16.56 -2.79
C TYR A 394 -6.98 15.30 -3.03
N LEU A 395 -7.55 14.30 -3.70
CA LEU A 395 -6.84 13.04 -4.00
C LEU A 395 -5.59 13.29 -4.81
N LYS A 396 -5.72 13.99 -5.95
CA LYS A 396 -4.58 14.26 -6.83
C LYS A 396 -3.44 14.95 -6.08
N GLU A 397 -3.75 15.97 -5.28
CA GLU A 397 -2.73 16.70 -4.51
C GLU A 397 -2.11 15.83 -3.43
N ARG A 398 -2.91 15.04 -2.70
CA ARG A 398 -2.41 14.21 -1.59
C ARG A 398 -1.59 13.01 -2.06
N VAL A 399 -2.01 12.32 -3.12
CA VAL A 399 -1.27 11.15 -3.63
C VAL A 399 0.04 11.51 -4.32
N SER A 400 0.21 12.77 -4.78
CA SER A 400 1.52 13.28 -5.20
C SER A 400 2.54 13.32 -4.07
N GLU A 401 2.09 13.39 -2.81
CA GLU A 401 2.94 13.37 -1.63
C GLU A 401 3.10 11.95 -1.06
N THR A 402 2.01 11.21 -0.89
CA THR A 402 1.99 9.98 -0.07
C THR A 402 2.92 8.89 -0.58
N LEU A 403 3.03 8.68 -1.90
CA LEU A 403 3.96 7.70 -2.48
C LEU A 403 5.40 7.98 -2.02
N GLY A 404 5.85 9.23 -2.09
CA GLY A 404 7.20 9.61 -1.66
C GLY A 404 7.41 9.48 -0.14
N LEU A 405 6.34 9.38 0.64
CA LEU A 405 6.44 9.17 2.08
C LEU A 405 6.87 7.74 2.44
N LEU A 406 6.66 6.75 1.57
CA LEU A 406 7.08 5.37 1.80
C LEU A 406 8.55 5.27 2.21
N TYR A 407 9.42 6.05 1.56
CA TYR A 407 10.87 6.06 1.80
C TYR A 407 11.38 7.32 2.49
N ALA A 408 10.52 8.29 2.81
CA ALA A 408 10.92 9.40 3.65
C ALA A 408 11.11 8.95 5.12
N ASP A 409 11.72 9.79 5.96
CA ASP A 409 11.87 9.46 7.39
C ASP A 409 10.49 9.52 8.08
N HIS A 410 10.11 8.48 8.82
CA HIS A 410 8.82 8.39 9.50
C HIS A 410 8.89 8.96 10.92
N TYR A 411 9.32 10.23 11.03
CA TYR A 411 9.38 10.89 12.33
C TYR A 411 8.01 10.88 13.02
N PRO A 412 7.96 10.73 14.35
CA PRO A 412 6.75 10.92 15.11
C PRO A 412 6.13 12.29 14.83
N TYR A 413 4.80 12.32 14.75
CA TYR A 413 3.99 13.53 14.52
C TYR A 413 4.16 14.20 13.15
N ARG A 414 4.80 13.55 12.17
CA ARG A 414 4.87 14.06 10.80
C ARG A 414 3.48 14.44 10.28
N GLN A 415 3.38 15.65 9.74
CA GLN A 415 2.17 16.18 9.11
C GLN A 415 2.29 16.12 7.60
N PHE A 416 1.19 15.83 6.93
CA PHE A 416 1.09 16.00 5.48
C PHE A 416 1.20 17.48 5.11
N ALA A 417 1.95 17.75 4.05
CA ALA A 417 2.18 19.09 3.52
C ALA A 417 1.08 19.50 2.52
N THR A 418 0.48 18.53 1.82
CA THR A 418 -0.48 18.78 0.73
C THR A 418 -1.93 18.64 1.19
N ALA A 419 -2.87 19.16 0.38
CA ALA A 419 -4.31 18.98 0.57
C ALA A 419 -4.82 19.36 1.99
N ARG A 420 -4.32 20.47 2.52
CA ARG A 420 -4.63 21.02 3.86
C ARG A 420 -5.80 21.99 3.86
N GLY A 421 -6.32 22.30 5.04
CA GLY A 421 -7.34 23.34 5.23
C GLY A 421 -8.76 22.94 4.83
N VAL A 422 -9.04 21.65 4.66
CA VAL A 422 -10.36 21.16 4.23
C VAL A 422 -11.45 21.49 5.25
N ARG A 423 -11.15 21.32 6.54
CA ARG A 423 -12.06 21.62 7.65
C ARG A 423 -11.33 22.50 8.67
N ARG A 424 -11.99 23.57 9.09
CA ARG A 424 -11.45 24.53 10.08
C ARG A 424 -12.50 24.77 11.14
N SER A 425 -12.08 24.84 12.40
CA SER A 425 -12.99 25.20 13.48
C SER A 425 -13.39 26.68 13.39
N PRO A 426 -14.51 27.09 14.03
CA PRO A 426 -14.84 28.50 14.19
C PRO A 426 -13.74 29.32 14.89
N LEU A 427 -12.85 28.66 15.63
CA LEU A 427 -11.74 29.29 16.33
C LEU A 427 -10.47 29.39 15.50
N HIS A 428 -10.39 28.75 14.32
CA HIS A 428 -9.15 28.62 13.55
C HIS A 428 -8.40 29.95 13.36
N ALA A 429 -9.06 31.00 12.87
CA ALA A 429 -8.43 32.31 12.67
C ALA A 429 -7.95 32.95 13.99
N HIS A 430 -8.68 32.75 15.08
CA HIS A 430 -8.31 33.26 16.40
C HIS A 430 -7.11 32.50 17.01
N LEU A 431 -7.00 31.20 16.75
CA LEU A 431 -5.85 30.39 17.14
C LEU A 431 -4.63 30.73 16.28
N GLU A 432 -4.83 30.90 14.98
CA GLU A 432 -3.78 31.31 14.04
C GLU A 432 -3.16 32.67 14.42
N ALA A 433 -3.99 33.65 14.77
CA ALA A 433 -3.53 34.96 15.25
C ALA A 433 -2.72 34.88 16.56
N ARG A 434 -2.86 33.79 17.32
CA ARG A 434 -2.12 33.52 18.58
C ARG A 434 -0.89 32.64 18.39
N GLY A 435 -0.48 32.40 17.15
CA GLY A 435 0.72 31.62 16.86
C GLY A 435 0.51 30.11 16.77
N ALA A 436 -0.73 29.62 16.65
CA ALA A 436 -1.00 28.20 16.49
C ALA A 436 -0.24 27.58 15.30
N VAL A 437 0.41 26.45 15.52
CA VAL A 437 0.98 25.62 14.46
C VAL A 437 0.07 24.43 14.26
N PHE A 438 -0.52 24.34 13.07
CA PHE A 438 -1.60 23.40 12.78
C PHE A 438 -1.07 22.05 12.31
N GLY A 439 -1.61 20.97 12.87
CA GLY A 439 -1.60 19.65 12.26
C GLY A 439 -2.96 19.30 11.66
N GLU A 440 -2.98 18.24 10.87
CA GLU A 440 -4.18 17.72 10.22
C GLU A 440 -4.60 16.37 10.80
N ALA A 441 -5.89 16.23 11.08
CA ALA A 441 -6.48 14.92 11.35
C ALA A 441 -7.93 14.88 10.82
N ALA A 442 -8.24 13.90 9.98
CA ALA A 442 -9.55 13.73 9.35
C ALA A 442 -10.07 15.01 8.66
N GLY A 443 -9.16 15.74 8.01
CA GLY A 443 -9.38 17.01 7.31
C GLY A 443 -9.38 18.25 8.19
N TRP A 444 -9.38 18.10 9.53
CA TRP A 444 -9.39 19.22 10.47
C TRP A 444 -8.00 19.79 10.69
N GLU A 445 -7.88 21.11 10.53
CA GLU A 445 -6.76 21.89 11.02
C GLU A 445 -6.87 22.07 12.55
N ARG A 446 -5.99 21.39 13.29
CA ARG A 446 -5.92 21.41 14.75
C ARG A 446 -4.66 22.12 15.21
N ALA A 447 -4.80 23.08 16.14
CA ALA A 447 -3.65 23.67 16.79
C ALA A 447 -2.93 22.60 17.63
N ASN A 448 -1.75 22.16 17.18
CA ASN A 448 -0.97 21.13 17.86
C ASN A 448 -0.03 21.71 18.92
N TRP A 449 0.41 22.95 18.72
CA TRP A 449 1.21 23.75 19.66
C TRP A 449 1.15 25.23 19.25
N PHE A 450 1.58 26.13 20.13
CA PHE A 450 1.63 27.57 19.87
C PHE A 450 3.06 28.08 19.86
N ALA A 451 3.47 28.72 18.76
CA ALA A 451 4.79 29.33 18.64
C ALA A 451 4.93 30.57 19.52
N ASN A 452 6.09 30.74 20.13
CA ASN A 452 6.44 31.95 20.87
C ASN A 452 6.59 33.14 19.90
N PRO A 453 6.46 34.39 20.39
CA PRO A 453 6.76 35.57 19.57
C PRO A 453 8.16 35.48 18.94
N GLY A 454 8.24 35.57 17.61
CA GLY A 454 9.49 35.47 16.85
C GLY A 454 9.99 34.05 16.56
N GLN A 455 9.33 33.01 17.08
CA GLN A 455 9.65 31.61 16.74
C GLN A 455 9.04 31.23 15.38
N ALA A 456 9.77 30.46 14.57
CA ALA A 456 9.25 29.90 13.33
C ALA A 456 8.03 28.99 13.60
N ARG A 457 7.05 29.04 12.69
CA ARG A 457 5.78 28.28 12.79
C ARG A 457 5.83 27.01 11.93
N ASP A 458 6.90 26.24 12.08
CA ASP A 458 7.19 25.05 11.31
C ASP A 458 7.55 23.84 12.19
N TYR A 459 7.38 22.64 11.65
CA TYR A 459 7.83 21.42 12.31
C TYR A 459 9.28 21.14 11.95
N GLN A 460 10.14 21.04 12.96
CA GLN A 460 11.49 20.51 12.80
C GLN A 460 11.55 19.15 13.48
N TYR A 461 11.36 18.12 12.66
CA TYR A 461 11.23 16.75 13.14
C TYR A 461 12.56 16.20 13.65
N SER A 462 12.45 15.35 14.68
CA SER A 462 13.57 14.64 15.28
C SER A 462 13.06 13.38 15.96
N TRP A 463 13.95 12.41 16.13
CA TRP A 463 13.74 11.24 16.98
C TRP A 463 13.85 11.56 18.48
N GLY A 464 14.48 12.69 18.82
CA GLY A 464 14.55 13.22 20.18
C GLY A 464 13.44 14.22 20.47
N ARG A 465 13.75 15.20 21.33
CA ARG A 465 12.85 16.34 21.57
C ARG A 465 12.76 17.20 20.32
N GLN A 466 11.55 17.51 19.89
CA GLN A 466 11.31 18.38 18.73
C GLN A 466 11.29 19.85 19.12
N ASN A 467 11.35 20.74 18.13
CA ASN A 467 11.45 22.20 18.32
C ASN A 467 10.29 22.84 19.10
N TRP A 468 9.19 22.10 19.28
CA TRP A 468 7.99 22.52 20.02
C TRP A 468 7.86 21.91 21.42
N PHE A 469 8.85 21.15 21.90
CA PHE A 469 8.77 20.47 23.20
C PHE A 469 8.57 21.46 24.38
N ASP A 470 9.31 22.57 24.37
CA ASP A 470 9.19 23.59 25.42
C ASP A 470 7.91 24.43 25.30
N ASN A 471 7.37 24.59 24.08
CA ASN A 471 6.05 25.19 23.86
C ASN A 471 4.96 24.35 24.53
N GLN A 472 4.96 23.04 24.30
CA GLN A 472 4.00 22.15 24.97
C GLN A 472 4.21 22.08 26.47
N ARG A 473 5.45 22.16 26.96
CA ARG A 473 5.71 22.29 28.40
C ARG A 473 5.04 23.55 28.96
N ALA A 474 5.16 24.69 28.29
CA ALA A 474 4.51 25.93 28.71
C ALA A 474 2.98 25.80 28.70
N GLU A 475 2.40 25.24 27.64
CA GLU A 475 0.95 24.99 27.55
C GLU A 475 0.47 24.05 28.66
N HIS A 476 1.20 22.95 28.91
CA HIS A 476 0.91 22.03 30.01
C HIS A 476 0.90 22.74 31.36
N MET A 477 1.92 23.55 31.65
CA MET A 477 2.00 24.29 32.91
C MET A 477 0.88 25.33 33.02
N ALA A 478 0.53 26.03 31.94
CA ALA A 478 -0.57 26.99 31.94
C ALA A 478 -1.91 26.34 32.30
N VAL A 479 -2.15 25.10 31.85
CA VAL A 479 -3.35 24.33 32.24
C VAL A 479 -3.27 23.86 33.70
N ARG A 480 -2.09 23.42 34.16
CA ARG A 480 -1.91 22.89 35.52
C ARG A 480 -2.03 23.96 36.61
N THR A 481 -1.54 25.17 36.34
CA THR A 481 -1.47 26.25 37.33
C THR A 481 -2.41 27.41 37.00
N GLY A 482 -3.26 27.26 35.99
CA GLY A 482 -4.18 28.29 35.52
C GLY A 482 -5.39 27.69 34.82
N VAL A 483 -5.77 28.26 33.68
CA VAL A 483 -6.92 27.84 32.88
C VAL A 483 -6.48 27.71 31.42
N GLY A 484 -6.83 26.60 30.79
CA GLY A 484 -6.58 26.37 29.37
C GLY A 484 -7.88 26.16 28.58
N LEU A 485 -7.88 26.59 27.33
CA LEU A 485 -8.96 26.34 26.37
C LEU A 485 -8.48 25.33 25.34
N PHE A 486 -9.22 24.24 25.19
CA PHE A 486 -8.96 23.22 24.17
C PHE A 486 -10.05 23.28 23.09
N ASP A 487 -9.64 23.36 21.83
CA ASP A 487 -10.57 23.26 20.71
C ASP A 487 -10.93 21.80 20.43
N MET A 488 -12.09 21.37 20.92
CA MET A 488 -12.61 20.01 20.76
C MET A 488 -13.58 19.89 19.57
N THR A 489 -13.49 20.81 18.60
CA THR A 489 -14.38 20.82 17.42
C THR A 489 -14.25 19.54 16.60
N SER A 490 -13.05 18.96 16.53
CA SER A 490 -12.73 17.82 15.64
C SER A 490 -13.22 16.45 16.12
N PHE A 491 -13.81 16.33 17.31
CA PHE A 491 -14.36 15.05 17.78
C PHE A 491 -15.51 14.55 16.90
N GLY A 492 -15.60 13.23 16.74
CA GLY A 492 -16.75 12.58 16.13
C GLY A 492 -18.00 12.88 16.95
N LYS A 493 -19.06 13.34 16.27
CA LYS A 493 -20.29 13.86 16.87
C LYS A 493 -21.49 13.37 16.09
#